data_AF-A0A934PMF1-F1
#
_entry.id   AF-A0A934PMF1-F1
#
_cell.length_a   1.000
_cell.length_b   1.000
_cell.length_c   1.000
_cell.angle_alpha   90.00
_cell.angle_beta   90.00
_cell.angle_gamma   90.00
#
_symmetry.space_group_name_H-M   'P 1'
#
loop_
_entity.id
_entity.type
_entity.pdbx_description
1 polymer ?
#
loop_
_entity_poly.entity_id
_entity_poly.type
_entity_poly.pdbx_seq_one_letter_code
_entity_poly.pdbx_strand_id
1 'polypeptide(L)' 'MPFGKYEGYFLIDIPEYYIVWYRNKGFPKGELGEQLALIYELKLNGLEDLIRNIKHKYPKPSK' A
#
# COMPACT_ATOMS: atom_id res chain seq x y z
N MET A 1 6.69 -8.37 -2.50
CA MET A 1 7.20 -8.18 -1.12
C MET A 1 6.91 -9.48 -0.38
N PRO A 2 7.71 -9.91 0.62
CA PRO A 2 7.50 -11.16 1.34
C PRO A 2 6.45 -10.94 2.44
N PHE A 3 5.18 -10.88 2.07
CA PHE A 3 4.13 -10.33 2.93
C PHE A 3 3.58 -11.29 4.01
N GLY A 4 4.42 -12.03 4.75
CA GLY A 4 4.04 -12.90 5.89
C GLY A 4 2.55 -12.93 6.30
N LYS A 5 2.13 -12.05 7.23
CA LYS A 5 0.72 -11.97 7.69
C LYS A 5 -0.22 -11.09 6.84
N TYR A 6 0.32 -10.32 5.90
CA TYR A 6 -0.42 -9.38 5.03
C TYR A 6 -0.47 -9.87 3.59
N GLU A 7 -0.24 -11.16 3.36
CA GLU A 7 -0.25 -11.75 2.03
C GLU A 7 -1.68 -11.71 1.47
N GLY A 8 -1.81 -11.28 0.22
CA GLY A 8 -3.10 -11.09 -0.43
C GLY A 8 -3.83 -9.79 -0.07
N TYR A 9 -3.28 -8.96 0.82
CA TYR A 9 -3.83 -7.64 1.11
C TYR A 9 -3.44 -6.62 0.04
N PHE A 10 -4.28 -5.61 -0.17
CA PHE A 10 -3.86 -4.44 -0.95
C PHE A 10 -2.83 -3.64 -0.14
N LEU A 11 -1.89 -2.99 -0.82
CA LEU A 11 -0.83 -2.24 -0.15
C LEU A 11 -1.37 -1.12 0.75
N ILE A 12 -2.49 -0.51 0.38
CA ILE A 12 -3.16 0.55 1.17
C ILE A 12 -3.68 0.03 2.53
N ASP A 13 -4.01 -1.26 2.60
CA ASP A 13 -4.55 -1.93 3.78
C ASP A 13 -3.43 -2.37 4.75
N ILE A 14 -2.16 -2.23 4.35
CA ILE A 14 -1.02 -2.46 5.22
C ILE A 14 -0.92 -1.34 6.26
N PRO A 15 -0.69 -1.65 7.55
CA PRO A 15 -0.54 -0.62 8.57
C PRO A 15 0.63 0.33 8.33
N GLU A 16 0.43 1.59 8.69
CA GLU A 16 1.39 2.67 8.45
C GLU A 16 2.77 2.39 9.04
N TYR A 17 2.83 1.87 10.27
CA TYR A 17 4.12 1.55 10.92
C TYR A 17 5.01 0.63 10.07
N TYR A 18 4.40 -0.25 9.26
CA TYR A 18 5.12 -1.18 8.40
C TYR A 18 5.68 -0.48 7.15
N ILE A 19 4.91 0.46 6.61
CA ILE A 19 5.33 1.30 5.48
C ILE A 19 6.45 2.24 5.92
N VAL A 20 6.34 2.85 7.10
CA VAL A 20 7.40 3.69 7.71
C VAL A 20 8.68 2.90 7.96
N TRP A 21 8.57 1.65 8.44
CA TRP A 21 9.74 0.77 8.59
C TRP A 21 10.47 0.56 7.26
N TYR A 22 9.73 0.34 6.17
CA TYR A 22 10.31 0.23 4.83
C TYR A 22 10.91 1.55 4.33
N ARG A 23 10.28 2.70 4.62
CA ARG A 23 10.84 4.01 4.30
C ARG A 23 12.22 4.21 4.95
N ASN A 24 12.39 3.76 6.19
CA ASN A 24 13.66 3.86 6.93
C ASN A 24 14.70 2.84 6.46
N LYS A 25 14.29 1.62 6.12
CA LYS A 25 15.20 0.55 5.64
C LYS A 25 15.57 0.71 4.16
N GLY A 26 14.72 1.37 3.38
CA GLY A 26 14.75 1.40 1.93
C GLY A 26 13.69 0.48 1.33
N PHE A 27 12.93 1.02 0.38
CA PHE A 27 11.96 0.24 -0.41
C PHE A 27 12.68 -0.75 -1.34
N PRO A 28 12.05 -1.91 -1.64
CA PRO A 28 12.59 -2.83 -2.64
C PRO A 28 12.71 -2.16 -4.00
N LYS A 29 13.59 -2.63 -4.88
CA LYS A 29 13.68 -2.09 -6.25
C LYS A 29 12.47 -2.53 -7.11
N GLY A 30 12.17 -1.72 -8.13
CA GLY A 30 11.12 -1.97 -9.11
C GLY A 30 9.73 -1.50 -8.68
N GLU A 31 8.72 -1.87 -9.46
CA GLU A 31 7.34 -1.37 -9.34
C GLU A 31 6.78 -1.46 -7.93
N LEU A 32 7.02 -2.57 -7.23
CA LEU A 32 6.56 -2.74 -5.86
C LEU A 32 7.13 -1.68 -4.91
N GLY A 33 8.40 -1.32 -5.04
CA GLY A 33 9.01 -0.28 -4.23
C GLY A 33 8.43 1.09 -4.50
N GLU A 34 8.21 1.39 -5.77
CA GLU A 34 7.57 2.63 -6.22
C GLU A 34 6.13 2.73 -5.67
N GLN A 35 5.37 1.64 -5.74
CA GLN A 35 4.03 1.57 -5.15
C GLN A 35 4.07 1.77 -3.63
N LEU A 36 5.04 1.19 -2.93
CA LEU A 36 5.18 1.39 -1.48
C LEU A 36 5.55 2.82 -1.09
N ALA A 37 6.40 3.46 -1.89
CA ALA A 37 6.70 4.87 -1.73
C ALA A 37 5.44 5.71 -1.93
N LEU A 38 4.62 5.40 -2.94
CA LEU A 38 3.34 6.08 -3.14
C LEU A 38 2.38 5.87 -1.96
N ILE A 39 2.27 4.64 -1.45
CA ILE A 39 1.45 4.35 -0.27
C ILE A 39 1.95 5.12 0.96
N TYR A 40 3.27 5.25 1.12
CA TYR A 40 3.84 6.07 2.20
C TYR A 40 3.37 7.52 2.08
N GLU A 41 3.49 8.13 0.90
CA GLU A 41 3.07 9.52 0.70
C GLU A 41 1.56 9.71 0.91
N LEU A 42 0.74 8.75 0.47
CA LEU A 42 -0.70 8.78 0.72
C LEU A 42 -1.02 8.76 2.22
N LYS A 43 -0.38 7.86 2.98
CA LYS A 43 -0.60 7.75 4.44
C LYS A 43 -0.08 8.97 5.18
N LEU A 44 1.10 9.46 4.84
CA LEU A 44 1.71 10.65 5.46
C LEU A 44 0.80 11.88 5.34
N ASN A 45 0.08 12.00 4.22
CA ASN A 45 -0.81 13.13 3.94
C ASN A 45 -2.29 12.86 4.30
N GLY A 46 -2.64 11.68 4.84
CA GLY A 46 -4.03 11.33 5.16
C GLY A 46 -4.94 11.17 3.93
N LEU A 47 -4.38 10.75 2.79
CA LEU A 47 -5.06 10.66 1.49
C LEU A 47 -5.56 9.24 1.15
N GLU A 48 -5.61 8.32 2.10
CA GLU A 48 -5.97 6.92 1.85
C GLU A 48 -7.40 6.75 1.31
N ASP A 49 -8.29 7.66 1.67
CA ASP A 49 -9.68 7.63 1.22
C ASP A 49 -9.81 7.79 -0.31
N LEU A 50 -8.83 8.42 -0.98
CA LEU A 50 -8.79 8.45 -2.45
C LEU A 50 -8.75 7.02 -3.03
N ILE A 51 -7.88 6.18 -2.48
CA ILE A 51 -7.72 4.79 -2.93
C ILE A 51 -8.91 3.94 -2.50
N ARG A 52 -9.42 4.13 -1.28
CA ARG A 52 -10.61 3.42 -0.80
C ARG A 52 -11.83 3.73 -1.68
N ASN A 53 -12.03 5.00 -2.05
CA ASN A 53 -13.10 5.41 -2.96
C ASN A 53 -12.97 4.78 -4.34
N ILE A 54 -11.76 4.70 -4.90
CA ILE A 54 -11.51 3.99 -6.16
C ILE A 54 -11.84 2.50 -6.02
N LYS A 55 -11.41 1.85 -4.95
CA LYS A 55 -11.69 0.43 -4.66
C LYS A 55 -13.20 0.16 -4.53
N HIS A 56 -13.94 1.08 -3.93
CA HIS A 56 -15.41 1.01 -3.84
C HIS A 56 -16.10 1.20 -5.19
N LYS A 57 -15.61 2.14 -6.01
CA LYS A 57 -16.17 2.42 -7.33
C LYS A 57 -15.85 1.33 -8.36
N TYR A 58 -14.70 0.68 -8.22
CA TYR A 58 -14.21 -0.36 -9.12
C TYR A 58 -13.88 -1.64 -8.33
N PRO A 59 -14.90 -2.35 -7.82
CA PRO A 59 -14.67 -3.59 -7.10
C PRO A 59 -14.06 -4.64 -8.05
N LYS A 60 -13.25 -5.54 -7.49
CA LYS A 60 -12.67 -6.65 -8.26
C LYS A 60 -13.82 -7.45 -8.91
N PRO A 61 -13.75 -7.75 -10.22
CA PRO A 61 -14.76 -8.59 -10.86
C PRO A 61 -14.85 -9.91 -10.08
N SER A 62 -16.06 -10.32 -9.72
CA SER A 62 -16.27 -11.67 -9.20
C SER A 62 -15.90 -12.64 -10.31
N LYS A 63 -14.94 -13.54 -10.04
CA LYS A 63 -14.60 -14.64 -10.95
C LYS A 63 -15.76 -15.60 -11.07
#